data_AF-A0A942WIQ8-F1
#
_entry.id   AF-A0A942WIQ8-F1
#
_cell.length_a   1.000
_cell.length_b   1.000
_cell.length_c   1.000
_cell.angle_alpha   90.00
_cell.angle_beta   90.00
_cell.angle_gamma   90.00
#
_symmetry.space_group_name_H-M   'P 1'
#
loop_
_entity.id
_entity.type
_entity.pdbx_description
1 polymer ?
#
loop_
_entity_poly.entity_id
_entity_poly.type
_entity_poly.pdbx_seq_one_letter_code
_entity_poly.pdbx_strand_id
1 'polypeptide(L)'
;MAKLTEKQNREVPFELCFKYHLENGYTFKELTPENVKQFQIFLNKVSQMTVTQVDKAYSRKPDTDDVYNGMQVYHYAVTEVFRIHVVIEAGYYKIIRLDPRHKVHRS
;
A
#
# COMPACT_ATOMS: atom_id res chain seq x y z
N MET A 1 -6.12 -22.42 3.26
CA MET A 1 -6.71 -21.08 3.09
C MET A 1 -6.50 -20.65 1.64
N ALA A 2 -7.53 -20.15 0.95
CA ALA A 2 -7.43 -19.79 -0.47
C ALA A 2 -6.61 -18.50 -0.67
N LYS A 3 -5.87 -18.39 -1.78
CA LYS A 3 -5.08 -17.20 -2.08
C LYS A 3 -6.02 -16.03 -2.39
N LEU A 4 -5.87 -14.92 -1.66
CA LEU A 4 -6.63 -13.68 -1.85
C LEU A 4 -6.40 -13.01 -3.23
N THR A 5 -5.48 -13.55 -4.03
CA THR A 5 -5.19 -13.09 -5.39
C THR A 5 -6.12 -13.68 -6.47
N GLU A 6 -6.88 -14.74 -6.17
CA GLU A 6 -7.83 -15.34 -7.12
C GLU A 6 -9.08 -14.47 -7.28
N LYS A 7 -9.56 -14.32 -8.53
CA LYS A 7 -10.69 -13.44 -8.91
C LYS A 7 -11.94 -13.62 -8.04
N GLN A 8 -12.18 -14.82 -7.55
CA GLN A 8 -13.37 -15.19 -6.76
C GLN A 8 -13.31 -14.69 -5.31
N ASN A 9 -12.11 -14.34 -4.82
CA ASN A 9 -11.86 -13.93 -3.44
C ASN A 9 -11.58 -12.43 -3.29
N ARG A 10 -11.83 -11.60 -4.32
CA ARG A 10 -11.53 -10.15 -4.29
C ARG A 10 -12.72 -9.26 -3.90
N GLU A 11 -13.85 -9.88 -3.57
CA GLU A 11 -15.03 -9.23 -2.96
C GLU A 11 -14.91 -9.16 -1.42
N VAL A 12 -13.83 -9.71 -0.85
CA VAL A 12 -13.57 -9.65 0.59
C VAL A 12 -13.11 -8.26 1.04
N PRO A 13 -13.30 -7.90 2.32
CA PRO A 13 -12.81 -6.66 2.89
C PRO A 13 -11.31 -6.47 2.67
N PHE A 14 -10.90 -5.24 2.40
CA PHE A 14 -9.49 -4.88 2.32
C PHE A 14 -8.89 -4.68 3.72
N GLU A 15 -7.78 -5.35 4.00
CA GLU A 15 -7.06 -5.26 5.28
C GLU A 15 -5.60 -4.90 5.05
N LEU A 16 -5.13 -3.90 5.80
CA LEU A 16 -3.71 -3.55 5.92
C LEU A 16 -3.17 -4.05 7.26
N CYS A 17 -2.01 -4.69 7.24
CA CYS A 17 -1.38 -5.19 8.45
C CYS A 17 0.05 -4.67 8.58
N PHE A 18 0.52 -4.62 9.83
CA PHE A 18 1.95 -4.54 10.14
C PHE A 18 2.45 -5.94 10.50
N LYS A 19 3.59 -6.32 9.93
CA LYS A 19 4.33 -7.56 10.25
C LYS A 19 5.83 -7.26 10.30
N TYR A 20 6.30 -6.55 9.28
CA TYR A 20 7.68 -6.11 9.15
C TYR A 20 7.87 -4.71 9.74
N HIS A 21 9.10 -4.39 10.13
CA HIS A 21 9.48 -3.00 10.34
C HIS A 21 9.34 -2.23 9.03
N LEU A 22 8.85 -1.00 9.14
CA LEU A 22 8.91 -0.07 8.02
C LEU A 22 10.38 0.22 7.70
N GLU A 23 10.69 0.29 6.42
CA GLU A 23 12.07 0.57 5.99
C GLU A 23 12.52 1.97 6.44
N ASN A 24 13.82 2.10 6.71
CA ASN A 24 14.41 3.36 7.14
C ASN A 24 14.12 4.47 6.12
N GLY A 25 13.66 5.63 6.60
CA GLY A 25 13.27 6.76 5.75
C GLY A 25 11.84 6.68 5.20
N TYR A 26 11.10 5.62 5.50
CA TYR A 26 9.71 5.40 5.07
C TYR A 26 8.79 5.06 6.24
N THR A 27 9.06 5.63 7.41
CA THR A 27 8.32 5.39 8.63
C THR A 27 7.36 6.56 8.92
N PHE A 28 6.58 6.45 9.98
CA PHE A 28 5.77 7.57 10.47
C PHE A 28 6.60 8.81 10.86
N LYS A 29 7.90 8.64 11.16
CA LYS A 29 8.78 9.76 11.54
C LYS A 29 9.04 10.73 10.40
N GLU A 30 8.98 10.25 9.16
CA GLU A 30 9.18 11.06 7.96
C GLU A 30 7.90 11.72 7.45
N LEU A 31 6.74 11.39 8.05
CA LEU A 31 5.46 11.99 7.69
C LEU A 31 5.29 13.37 8.34
N THR A 32 4.87 14.35 7.53
CA THR A 32 4.39 15.64 8.07
C THR A 32 3.00 15.47 8.69
N PRO A 33 2.53 16.41 9.55
CA PRO A 33 1.17 16.38 10.06
C PRO A 33 0.10 16.31 8.96
N GLU A 34 0.36 16.93 7.81
CA GLU A 34 -0.54 16.87 6.66
C GLU A 34 -0.56 15.48 6.03
N ASN A 35 0.60 14.82 5.89
CA ASN A 35 0.63 13.44 5.40
C ASN A 35 -0.13 12.50 6.33
N VAL A 36 -0.03 12.68 7.65
CA VAL A 36 -0.80 11.88 8.62
C VAL A 36 -2.31 12.05 8.42
N LYS A 37 -2.79 13.28 8.21
CA LYS A 37 -4.21 13.55 7.91
C LYS A 37 -4.66 12.87 6.62
N GLN A 38 -3.86 12.97 5.56
CA GLN A 38 -4.13 12.32 4.28
C GLN A 38 -4.18 10.80 4.42
N PHE A 39 -3.26 10.23 5.19
CA PHE A 39 -3.25 8.80 5.47
C PHE A 39 -4.50 8.38 6.25
N GLN A 40 -4.91 9.15 7.26
CA GLN A 40 -6.15 8.87 8.00
C GLN A 40 -7.39 8.90 7.10
N ILE A 41 -7.48 9.88 6.20
CA ILE A 41 -8.59 9.97 5.22
C ILE A 41 -8.59 8.74 4.31
N PHE A 42 -7.42 8.31 3.85
CA PHE A 42 -7.27 7.09 3.07
C PHE A 42 -7.73 5.85 3.85
N LEU A 43 -7.26 5.66 5.08
CA LEU A 43 -7.64 4.54 5.94
C LEU A 43 -9.16 4.48 6.17
N ASN A 44 -9.78 5.63 6.45
CA ASN A 44 -11.23 5.73 6.60
C ASN A 44 -11.97 5.26 5.34
N LYS A 45 -11.51 5.66 4.15
CA LYS A 45 -12.11 5.23 2.88
C LYS A 45 -11.95 3.74 2.64
N VAL A 46 -10.72 3.23 2.70
CA VAL A 46 -10.44 1.84 2.33
C VAL A 46 -10.99 0.81 3.32
N SER A 47 -11.22 1.21 4.57
CA SER A 47 -11.86 0.35 5.59
C SER A 47 -13.28 -0.12 5.23
N GLN A 48 -13.95 0.55 4.29
CA GLN A 48 -15.29 0.21 3.83
C GLN A 48 -15.27 -0.40 2.42
N MET A 49 -14.10 -0.76 1.91
CA MET A 49 -13.90 -1.21 0.54
C MET A 49 -13.43 -2.66 0.47
N THR A 50 -13.81 -3.34 -0.61
CA THR A 50 -13.27 -4.66 -0.94
C THR A 50 -11.88 -4.53 -1.57
N VAL A 51 -11.13 -5.63 -1.58
CA VAL A 51 -9.84 -5.71 -2.29
C VAL A 51 -9.93 -5.20 -3.74
N THR A 52 -10.95 -5.63 -4.50
CA THR A 52 -11.14 -5.18 -5.89
C THR A 52 -11.33 -3.68 -5.99
N GLN A 53 -12.12 -3.09 -5.10
CA GLN A 53 -12.40 -1.67 -5.10
C GLN A 53 -11.14 -0.86 -4.77
N VAL A 54 -10.35 -1.31 -3.80
CA VAL A 54 -9.10 -0.65 -3.42
C VAL A 54 -8.07 -0.74 -4.53
N ASP A 55 -7.87 -1.92 -5.11
CA ASP A 55 -6.93 -2.11 -6.23
C ASP A 55 -7.32 -1.22 -7.42
N LYS A 56 -8.60 -1.16 -7.78
CA LYS A 56 -9.09 -0.32 -8.88
C LYS A 56 -8.86 1.17 -8.64
N ALA A 57 -9.04 1.65 -7.40
CA ALA A 57 -8.96 3.06 -7.08
C ALA A 57 -7.51 3.53 -6.83
N TYR A 58 -6.70 2.71 -6.17
CA TYR A 58 -5.46 3.16 -5.56
C TYR A 58 -4.21 2.44 -6.06
N SER A 59 -4.32 1.25 -6.66
CA SER A 59 -3.14 0.53 -7.18
C SER A 59 -2.46 1.33 -8.29
N ARG A 60 -1.14 1.23 -8.34
CA ARG A 60 -0.29 1.78 -9.40
C ARG A 60 0.52 0.66 -10.04
N LYS A 61 0.96 0.90 -11.27
CA LYS A 61 1.77 -0.06 -12.01
C LYS A 61 2.99 -0.41 -11.16
N PRO A 62 3.20 -1.68 -10.80
CA PRO A 62 4.35 -2.07 -10.00
C PRO A 62 5.63 -1.82 -10.78
N ASP A 63 6.66 -1.37 -10.07
CA ASP A 63 8.03 -1.44 -10.54
C ASP A 63 8.50 -2.88 -10.37
N THR A 64 8.84 -3.54 -11.48
CA THR A 64 9.20 -4.97 -11.48
C THR A 64 10.52 -5.25 -10.79
N ASP A 65 11.36 -4.23 -10.63
CA ASP A 65 12.65 -4.35 -9.94
C ASP A 65 12.52 -4.04 -8.44
N ASP A 66 11.36 -3.52 -8.01
CA ASP A 66 11.09 -3.22 -6.60
C ASP A 66 10.60 -4.46 -5.85
N VAL A 67 11.54 -5.09 -5.14
CA VAL A 67 11.31 -6.30 -4.36
C VAL A 67 11.69 -6.09 -2.90
N TYR A 68 10.95 -6.75 -2.01
CA TYR A 68 11.22 -6.79 -0.57
C TYR A 68 11.28 -8.24 -0.10
N ASN A 69 12.46 -8.68 0.36
CA ASN A 69 12.73 -10.08 0.73
C ASN A 69 12.31 -11.08 -0.37
N GLY A 70 12.55 -10.74 -1.63
CA GLY A 70 12.17 -11.57 -2.78
C GLY A 70 10.68 -11.56 -3.14
N MET A 71 9.86 -10.77 -2.44
CA MET A 71 8.45 -10.56 -2.77
C MET A 71 8.27 -9.27 -3.58
N GLN A 72 7.39 -9.30 -4.59
CA GLN A 72 7.02 -8.11 -5.34
C GLN A 72 6.40 -7.06 -4.42
N VAL A 73 6.86 -5.82 -4.55
CA VAL A 73 6.25 -4.67 -3.87
C VAL A 73 5.11 -4.10 -4.71
N TYR A 74 3.97 -3.87 -4.06
CA TYR A 74 2.79 -3.25 -4.65
C TYR A 74 2.63 -1.83 -4.12
N HIS A 75 2.23 -0.93 -5.02
CA HIS A 75 2.21 0.51 -4.79
C HIS A 75 0.77 1.02 -4.76
N TYR A 76 0.37 1.65 -3.64
CA TYR A 76 -0.95 2.26 -3.47
C TYR A 76 -0.83 3.77 -3.31
N ALA A 77 -1.54 4.53 -4.15
CA ALA A 77 -1.52 5.99 -4.13
C ALA A 77 -2.53 6.56 -3.10
N VAL A 78 -2.02 7.05 -1.97
CA VAL A 78 -2.83 7.80 -0.99
C VAL A 78 -3.22 9.17 -1.55
N THR A 79 -2.26 9.83 -2.20
CA THR A 79 -2.46 11.06 -2.98
C THR A 79 -1.70 10.92 -4.30
N GLU A 80 -1.60 11.99 -5.10
CA GLU A 80 -0.74 11.97 -6.30
C GLU A 80 0.74 11.71 -5.98
N VAL A 81 1.20 12.12 -4.80
CA VAL A 81 2.61 12.03 -4.39
C VAL A 81 2.86 11.04 -3.25
N PHE A 82 1.88 10.80 -2.38
CA PHE A 82 2.04 9.87 -1.26
C PHE A 82 1.73 8.44 -1.73
N ARG A 83 2.69 7.53 -1.55
CA ARG A 83 2.55 6.09 -1.76
C ARG A 83 2.61 5.30 -0.45
N ILE A 84 1.82 4.23 -0.39
CA ILE A 84 2.02 3.13 0.55
C ILE A 84 2.55 1.95 -0.25
N HIS A 85 3.66 1.38 0.21
CA HIS A 85 4.20 0.16 -0.37
C HIS A 85 3.89 -1.03 0.52
N VAL A 86 3.39 -2.09 -0.10
CA VAL A 86 2.99 -3.31 0.59
C VAL A 86 3.53 -4.54 -0.12
N VAL A 87 3.75 -5.61 0.64
CA VAL A 87 3.91 -6.96 0.09
C VAL A 87 2.67 -7.78 0.43
N ILE A 88 2.31 -8.70 -0.46
CA ILE A 88 1.19 -9.61 -0.23
C ILE A 88 1.74 -10.95 0.24
N GLU A 89 1.50 -11.27 1.50
CA GLU A 89 1.96 -12.51 2.12
C GLU A 89 0.78 -13.22 2.78
N ALA A 90 0.58 -14.50 2.43
CA ALA A 90 -0.61 -15.27 2.83
C ALA A 90 -1.94 -14.54 2.53
N GLY A 91 -1.93 -13.70 1.49
CA GLY A 91 -3.06 -12.89 1.05
C GLY A 91 -3.29 -11.58 1.82
N TYR A 92 -2.52 -11.30 2.87
CA TYR A 92 -2.63 -10.05 3.61
C TYR A 92 -1.66 -9.00 3.08
N TYR A 93 -2.11 -7.75 3.03
CA TYR A 93 -1.30 -6.61 2.59
C TYR A 93 -0.47 -6.09 3.76
N LYS A 94 0.83 -6.42 3.77
CA LYS A 94 1.76 -6.01 4.82
C LYS A 94 2.45 -4.71 4.42
N ILE A 95 2.24 -3.64 5.19
CA ILE A 95 2.90 -2.35 4.93
C ILE A 95 4.39 -2.48 5.22
N ILE A 96 5.21 -2.00 4.28
CA ILE A 96 6.67 -1.95 4.40
C ILE A 96 7.24 -0.53 4.25
N ARG A 97 6.53 0.38 3.58
CA ARG A 97 6.94 1.79 3.40
C ARG A 97 5.74 2.73 3.41
N LEU A 98 5.88 3.84 4.12
CA LEU A 98 5.02 5.02 4.02
C LEU A 98 5.85 6.11 3.34
N ASP A 99 5.61 6.34 2.05
CA ASP A 99 6.41 7.25 1.23
C ASP A 99 5.64 8.55 0.94
N PRO A 100 5.79 9.61 1.76
CA PRO A 100 5.10 10.88 1.55
C PRO A 100 5.63 11.65 0.34
N ARG A 101 6.72 11.19 -0.28
CA ARG A 101 7.45 11.91 -1.32
C ARG A 101 7.83 10.95 -2.43
N HIS A 102 6.89 10.70 -3.35
CA HIS A 102 7.30 10.28 -4.67
C HIS A 102 8.08 11.43 -5.33
N LYS A 103 9.43 11.40 -5.22
CA LYS A 103 10.29 12.17 -6.12
C LYS A 103 10.06 11.58 -7.51
N VAL A 104 9.03 12.08 -8.18
CA VAL A 104 8.84 11.85 -9.60
C VAL A 104 10.15 12.33 -10.24
N HIS A 105 10.92 11.42 -10.84
CA HIS A 105 11.76 11.83 -11.96
C HIS A 105 10.78 12.40 -12.98
N ARG A 106 10.51 13.71 -12.91
CA ARG A 106 9.99 14.47 -14.03
C ARG A 106 11.15 14.53 -15.02
N SER A 107 11.26 13.48 -15.84
CA SER A 107 11.86 13.59 -17.16
C SER A 107 10.99 14.52 -18.01
#